data_AF-A0AA47BR09-F1
#
_entry.id   AF-A0AA47BR09-F1
#
_cell.length_a   1.000
_cell.length_b   1.000
_cell.length_c   1.000
_cell.angle_alpha   90.00
_cell.angle_beta   90.00
_cell.angle_gamma   90.00
#
_symmetry.space_group_name_H-M   'P 1'
#
loop_
_entity.id
_entity.type
_entity.pdbx_description
1 polymer ?
#
loop_
_entity_poly.entity_id
_entity_poly.type
_entity_poly.pdbx_seq_one_letter_code
_entity_poly.pdbx_strand_id
1 'polypeptide(L)'
;MKMKIKKLATVQMGYSFRSRLEASEGGGVAVIQMKDLLDDNTVGCDGLVRINMEAMKDHHLAQRGDLVFRSRGHVTTAAVLLEDPGKAVVAAPLLRIRVTKPDKVLPEYLNWYISQRDAQIFLTSRAKGTV
;
A
#
# COMPACT_ATOMS: atom_id res chain seq x y z
N MET A 1 -7.29 26.33 -0.98
CA MET A 1 -8.43 25.39 -0.95
C MET A 1 -7.94 24.03 -0.44
N LYS A 2 -8.62 23.37 0.51
CA LYS A 2 -8.26 22.02 0.98
C LYS A 2 -9.06 20.96 0.22
N MET A 3 -8.42 19.90 -0.28
CA MET A 3 -9.07 18.79 -0.97
C MET A 3 -8.93 17.49 -0.17
N LYS A 4 -10.01 16.69 -0.09
CA LYS A 4 -9.96 15.37 0.56
C LYS A 4 -9.42 14.33 -0.42
N ILE A 5 -8.55 13.43 0.04
CA ILE A 5 -7.94 12.37 -0.78
C ILE A 5 -8.98 11.50 -1.50
N LYS A 6 -10.13 11.24 -0.88
CA LYS A 6 -11.24 10.47 -1.49
C LYS A 6 -11.80 11.05 -2.80
N LYS A 7 -11.46 12.30 -3.15
CA LYS A 7 -11.83 12.92 -4.43
C LYS A 7 -10.84 12.61 -5.56
N LEU A 8 -9.65 12.11 -5.22
CA LEU A 8 -8.51 11.86 -6.12
C LEU A 8 -8.06 10.39 -6.13
N ALA A 9 -8.36 9.64 -5.07
CA ALA A 9 -7.95 8.26 -4.90
C ALA A 9 -8.97 7.45 -4.08
N THR A 10 -8.92 6.13 -4.25
CA THR A 10 -9.57 5.17 -3.36
C THR A 10 -8.59 4.70 -2.30
N VAL A 11 -9.08 4.37 -1.11
CA VAL A 11 -8.29 3.79 -0.02
C VAL A 11 -8.97 2.49 0.39
N GLN A 12 -8.22 1.40 0.39
CA GLN A 12 -8.70 0.08 0.79
C GLN A 12 -7.74 -0.55 1.81
N MET A 13 -8.29 -1.33 2.74
CA MET A 13 -7.47 -2.18 3.60
C MET A 13 -6.80 -3.25 2.75
N GLY A 14 -5.56 -3.60 3.08
CA GLY A 14 -4.91 -4.78 2.55
C GLY A 14 -5.69 -6.06 2.85
N TYR A 15 -5.31 -7.14 2.19
CA TYR A 15 -5.91 -8.45 2.40
C TYR A 15 -5.56 -8.98 3.79
N SER A 16 -6.59 -9.32 4.57
CA SER A 16 -6.45 -9.93 5.90
C SER A 16 -6.33 -11.45 5.78
N PHE A 17 -5.12 -11.96 5.96
CA PHE A 17 -4.89 -13.41 6.06
C PHE A 17 -5.41 -13.94 7.40
N ARG A 18 -6.19 -15.03 7.36
CA ARG A 18 -6.80 -15.67 8.54
C ARG A 18 -5.95 -16.84 9.09
N SER A 19 -4.97 -17.26 8.33
CA SER A 19 -3.99 -18.28 8.67
C SER A 19 -2.59 -17.75 8.38
N ARG A 20 -1.57 -18.49 8.83
CA ARG A 20 -0.18 -18.17 8.52
C ARG A 20 0.02 -18.17 7.00
N LEU A 21 0.79 -17.20 6.52
CA LEU A 21 1.26 -17.18 5.14
C LEU A 21 2.23 -18.35 4.93
N GLU A 22 1.82 -19.32 4.14
CA GLU A 22 2.67 -20.45 3.72
C GLU A 22 3.24 -20.13 2.33
N ALA A 23 4.55 -19.88 2.30
CA ALA A 23 5.25 -19.62 1.05
C ALA A 23 5.19 -20.86 0.16
N SER A 24 4.90 -20.65 -1.12
CA SER A 24 4.91 -21.70 -2.14
C SER A 24 5.72 -21.23 -3.34
N GLU A 25 6.74 -22.01 -3.73
CA GLU A 25 7.57 -21.70 -4.91
C GLU A 25 6.74 -21.65 -6.21
N GLY A 26 5.61 -22.38 -6.27
CA GLY A 26 4.63 -22.33 -7.36
C GLY A 26 3.47 -21.36 -7.14
N GLY A 27 3.51 -20.55 -6.08
CA GLY A 27 2.44 -19.64 -5.70
C GLY A 27 2.06 -18.66 -6.81
N GLY A 28 0.78 -18.65 -7.18
CA GLY A 28 0.25 -17.81 -8.25
C GLY A 28 0.00 -16.35 -7.86
N VAL A 29 0.10 -16.01 -6.57
CA VAL A 29 -0.15 -14.66 -6.04
C VAL A 29 0.98 -14.23 -5.11
N ALA A 30 1.58 -13.07 -5.39
CA ALA A 30 2.57 -12.42 -4.55
C ALA A 30 1.91 -11.60 -3.43
N VAL A 31 2.61 -11.44 -2.30
CA VAL A 31 2.11 -10.73 -1.13
C VAL A 31 3.09 -9.64 -0.73
N ILE A 32 2.64 -8.39 -0.86
CA ILE A 32 3.38 -7.18 -0.46
C ILE A 32 3.13 -6.96 1.04
N GLN A 33 4.20 -6.96 1.82
CA GLN A 33 4.20 -6.86 3.28
C GLN A 33 5.01 -5.65 3.74
N MET A 34 5.01 -5.40 5.05
CA MET A 34 5.71 -4.25 5.66
C MET A 34 7.21 -4.23 5.34
N LYS A 35 7.85 -5.40 5.25
CA LYS A 35 9.28 -5.57 4.96
C LYS A 35 9.64 -5.22 3.51
N ASP A 36 8.67 -5.26 2.61
CA ASP A 36 8.88 -5.01 1.17
C ASP A 36 8.77 -3.52 0.85
N LEU A 37 8.43 -2.69 1.84
CA LEU A 37 8.39 -1.24 1.71
C LEU A 37 9.76 -0.66 2.08
N LEU A 38 10.47 -0.17 1.08
CA LEU A 38 11.87 0.26 1.17
C LEU A 38 12.01 1.66 1.80
N ASP A 39 13.24 2.01 2.17
CA ASP A 39 13.58 3.28 2.83
C ASP A 39 13.39 4.51 1.93
N ASP A 40 13.47 4.32 0.61
CA ASP A 40 13.21 5.35 -0.38
C ASP A 40 11.71 5.56 -0.69
N ASN A 41 10.83 4.93 0.09
CA ASN A 41 9.38 4.92 -0.11
C ASN A 41 8.97 4.33 -1.48
N THR A 42 9.67 3.29 -1.94
CA THR A 42 9.21 2.43 -3.04
C THR A 42 8.89 1.03 -2.52
N VAL A 43 8.17 0.24 -3.32
CA VAL A 43 7.91 -1.18 -3.03
C VAL A 43 8.94 -2.02 -3.77
N GLY A 44 9.70 -2.83 -3.04
CA GLY A 44 10.56 -3.85 -3.62
C GLY A 44 9.72 -5.02 -4.11
N CYS A 45 9.71 -5.25 -5.43
CA CYS A 45 9.00 -6.37 -6.04
C CYS A 45 9.87 -7.64 -6.14
N ASP A 46 11.18 -7.51 -5.92
CA ASP A 46 12.10 -8.63 -5.89
C ASP A 46 11.90 -9.48 -4.64
N GLY A 47 11.65 -10.78 -4.83
CA GLY A 47 11.54 -11.73 -3.72
C GLY A 47 10.26 -11.63 -2.90
N LEU A 48 9.18 -11.04 -3.45
CA LEU A 48 7.87 -11.07 -2.80
C LEU A 48 7.46 -12.51 -2.47
N VAL A 49 6.96 -12.71 -1.24
CA VAL A 49 6.44 -14.02 -0.83
C VAL A 49 5.26 -14.39 -1.73
N ARG A 50 5.32 -15.58 -2.32
CA ARG A 50 4.26 -16.13 -3.15
C ARG A 50 3.47 -17.18 -2.38
N ILE A 51 2.16 -17.18 -2.59
CA ILE A 51 1.24 -18.13 -1.95
C ILE A 51 0.33 -18.77 -2.98
N ASN A 52 -0.15 -19.97 -2.65
CA ASN A 52 -1.30 -20.56 -3.32
C ASN A 52 -2.56 -19.99 -2.69
N MET A 53 -3.41 -19.41 -3.52
CA MET A 53 -4.64 -18.80 -3.06
C MET A 53 -5.75 -19.12 -4.04
N GLU A 54 -6.84 -19.69 -3.52
CA GLU A 54 -8.06 -19.89 -4.29
C GLU A 54 -8.65 -18.53 -4.71
N ALA A 55 -9.31 -18.54 -5.87
CA ALA A 55 -9.94 -17.40 -6.56
C ALA A 55 -9.93 -16.07 -5.80
N MET A 56 -8.93 -15.24 -6.09
CA MET A 56 -8.84 -13.87 -5.58
C MET A 56 -9.73 -12.94 -6.41
N LYS A 57 -10.41 -12.00 -5.73
CA LYS A 57 -11.18 -10.97 -6.43
C LYS A 57 -10.25 -9.89 -6.95
N ASP A 58 -10.42 -9.50 -8.22
CA ASP A 58 -9.56 -8.53 -8.90
C ASP A 58 -9.40 -7.19 -8.16
N HIS A 59 -10.43 -6.76 -7.42
CA HIS A 59 -10.37 -5.50 -6.68
C HIS A 59 -9.37 -5.52 -5.51
N HIS A 60 -8.87 -6.68 -5.08
CA HIS A 60 -7.80 -6.79 -4.08
C HIS A 60 -6.41 -6.71 -4.70
N LEU A 61 -6.28 -6.92 -6.01
CA LEU A 61 -4.97 -6.93 -6.67
C LEU A 61 -4.34 -5.54 -6.62
N ALA A 62 -3.06 -5.52 -6.28
CA ALA A 62 -2.19 -4.36 -6.41
C ALA A 62 -1.76 -4.21 -7.87
N GLN A 63 -1.46 -2.98 -8.27
CA GLN A 63 -0.96 -2.67 -9.60
C GLN A 63 0.03 -1.52 -9.54
N ARG A 64 0.78 -1.33 -10.63
CA ARG A 64 1.65 -0.17 -10.83
C ARG A 64 0.92 1.15 -10.55
N GLY A 65 1.56 2.02 -9.77
CA GLY A 65 1.03 3.30 -9.33
C GLY A 65 0.15 3.24 -8.08
N ASP A 66 -0.08 2.06 -7.50
CA ASP A 66 -0.64 1.98 -6.16
C ASP A 66 0.38 2.45 -5.11
N LEU A 67 -0.13 3.08 -4.05
CA LEU A 67 0.66 3.38 -2.86
C LEU A 67 0.28 2.39 -1.75
N VAL A 68 1.29 1.88 -1.06
CA VAL A 68 1.14 1.00 0.10
C VAL A 68 1.45 1.81 1.36
N PHE A 69 0.42 2.16 2.11
CA PHE A 69 0.48 3.07 3.25
C PHE A 69 0.63 2.32 4.57
N ARG A 70 1.60 2.74 5.37
CA ARG A 70 1.88 2.24 6.73
C ARG A 70 0.85 2.82 7.70
N SER A 71 -0.23 2.06 7.96
CA SER A 71 -1.32 2.49 8.84
C SER A 71 -0.98 2.43 10.33
N ARG A 72 0.09 1.71 10.68
CA ARG A 72 0.56 1.47 12.05
C ARG A 72 2.09 1.56 12.09
N GLY A 73 2.62 1.83 13.27
CA GLY A 73 4.06 1.93 13.53
C GLY A 73 4.51 3.37 13.77
N HIS A 74 5.82 3.55 13.93
CA HIS A 74 6.42 4.85 14.25
C HIS A 74 6.41 5.83 13.07
N VAL A 75 6.35 5.33 11.84
CA VAL A 75 6.42 6.13 10.60
C VAL A 75 5.13 5.93 9.80
N THR A 76 4.40 7.01 9.56
CA THR A 76 3.12 6.99 8.81
C THR A 76 3.33 7.48 7.37
N THR A 77 4.17 6.76 6.62
CA THR A 77 4.45 7.04 5.21
C THR A 77 3.77 6.03 4.29
N ALA A 78 3.90 6.24 2.98
CA ALA A 78 3.57 5.26 1.96
C ALA A 78 4.82 4.85 1.20
N ALA A 79 4.72 3.74 0.48
CA ALA A 79 5.64 3.38 -0.57
C ALA A 79 4.89 3.22 -1.91
N VAL A 80 5.44 3.75 -3.00
CA VAL A 80 4.82 3.68 -4.33
C VAL A 80 5.29 2.44 -5.08
N LEU A 81 4.37 1.76 -5.75
CA LEU A 81 4.64 0.59 -6.56
C LEU A 81 5.00 1.03 -7.99
N LEU A 82 6.29 1.10 -8.30
CA LEU A 82 6.80 1.63 -9.57
C LEU A 82 6.76 0.61 -10.72
N GLU A 83 6.82 -0.66 -10.39
CA GLU A 83 6.85 -1.80 -11.32
C GLU A 83 5.49 -2.53 -11.33
N ASP A 84 5.26 -3.38 -12.34
CA ASP A 84 4.10 -4.28 -12.32
C ASP A 84 4.42 -5.50 -11.45
N PRO A 85 3.71 -5.73 -10.34
CA PRO A 85 4.03 -6.84 -9.44
C PRO A 85 3.42 -8.16 -9.93
N GLY A 86 2.76 -8.16 -11.10
CA GLY A 86 1.91 -9.26 -11.56
C GLY A 86 0.70 -9.43 -10.65
N LYS A 87 0.27 -10.68 -10.43
CA LYS A 87 -0.78 -10.98 -9.46
C LYS A 87 -0.24 -10.80 -8.05
N ALA A 88 -0.49 -9.64 -7.44
CA ALA A 88 -0.04 -9.35 -6.09
C ALA A 88 -1.15 -8.73 -5.23
N VAL A 89 -1.07 -8.89 -3.91
CA VAL A 89 -1.93 -8.20 -2.94
C VAL A 89 -1.13 -7.54 -1.83
N VAL A 90 -1.67 -6.45 -1.30
CA VAL A 90 -1.13 -5.77 -0.11
C VAL A 90 -1.64 -6.49 1.13
N ALA A 91 -0.78 -6.90 2.06
CA ALA A 91 -1.18 -7.54 3.31
C ALA A 91 -1.70 -6.52 4.34
N ALA A 92 -2.79 -6.83 5.03
CA ALA A 92 -3.22 -6.07 6.19
C ALA A 92 -2.13 -6.14 7.31
N PRO A 93 -1.95 -5.10 8.13
CA PRO A 93 -2.80 -3.90 8.26
C PRO A 93 -2.43 -2.75 7.30
N LEU A 94 -1.58 -2.96 6.29
CA LEU A 94 -1.25 -1.90 5.32
C LEU A 94 -2.51 -1.48 4.55
N LEU A 95 -2.55 -0.22 4.11
CA LEU A 95 -3.62 0.27 3.23
C LEU A 95 -3.09 0.39 1.80
N ARG A 96 -3.93 0.07 0.82
CA ARG A 96 -3.70 0.39 -0.58
C ARG A 96 -4.41 1.69 -0.94
N ILE A 97 -3.68 2.65 -1.47
CA ILE A 97 -4.22 3.90 -2.02
C ILE A 97 -4.04 3.85 -3.54
N ARG A 98 -5.15 3.93 -4.29
CA ARG A 98 -5.14 3.94 -5.77
C ARG A 98 -5.66 5.26 -6.29
N VAL A 99 -4.81 6.01 -6.99
CA VAL A 99 -5.20 7.25 -7.68
C VAL A 99 -6.23 6.94 -8.76
N THR A 100 -7.34 7.70 -8.77
CA THR A 100 -8.42 7.57 -9.76
C THR A 100 -8.49 8.73 -10.73
N LYS A 101 -7.69 9.79 -10.51
CA LYS A 101 -7.61 10.99 -11.36
C LYS A 101 -6.14 11.32 -11.69
N PRO A 102 -5.50 10.50 -12.55
CA PRO A 102 -4.09 10.69 -12.89
C PRO A 102 -3.81 12.01 -13.62
N ASP A 103 -4.84 12.63 -14.23
CA ASP A 103 -4.77 13.98 -14.81
C ASP A 103 -4.66 15.10 -13.76
N LYS A 104 -4.97 14.80 -12.49
CA LYS A 104 -4.95 15.77 -11.38
C LYS A 104 -3.81 15.53 -10.40
N VAL A 105 -3.39 14.29 -10.23
CA VAL A 105 -2.34 13.93 -9.26
C VAL A 105 -1.59 12.70 -9.73
N LEU A 106 -0.26 12.76 -9.64
CA LEU A 106 0.60 11.61 -9.88
C LEU A 106 0.73 10.78 -8.59
N PRO A 107 0.74 9.44 -8.68
CA PRO A 107 1.03 8.56 -7.53
C PRO A 107 2.32 8.93 -6.80
N GLU A 108 3.38 9.22 -7.54
CA GLU A 108 4.71 9.56 -7.04
C GLU A 108 4.70 10.90 -6.30
N TYR A 109 3.97 11.88 -6.83
CA TYR A 109 3.76 13.15 -6.13
C TYR A 109 2.98 12.93 -4.83
N LEU A 110 1.94 12.10 -4.84
CA LEU A 110 1.17 11.79 -3.63
C LEU A 110 2.04 11.10 -2.58
N ASN A 111 2.90 10.17 -3.01
CA ASN A 111 3.87 9.48 -2.15
C ASN A 111 4.85 10.48 -1.51
N TRP A 112 5.44 11.35 -2.33
CA TRP A 112 6.31 12.43 -1.87
C TRP A 112 5.59 13.37 -0.89
N TYR A 113 4.36 13.78 -1.22
CA TYR A 113 3.56 14.69 -0.40
C TYR A 113 3.25 14.10 0.99
N ILE A 114 2.87 12.81 1.05
CA ILE A 114 2.59 12.12 2.31
C ILE A 114 3.81 12.15 3.24
N SER A 115 5.03 12.05 2.69
CA SER A 115 6.27 12.07 3.47
C SER A 115 6.73 13.48 3.88
N GLN A 116 6.04 14.55 3.45
CA GLN A 116 6.41 15.92 3.85
C GLN A 116 6.11 16.19 5.32
N ARG A 117 6.91 17.08 5.92
CA ARG A 117 6.83 17.45 7.35
C ARG A 117 5.39 17.78 7.79
N ASP A 118 4.68 18.62 7.06
CA ASP A 118 3.31 19.04 7.43
C ASP A 118 2.31 17.87 7.37
N ALA A 119 2.47 16.98 6.38
CA ALA A 119 1.65 15.77 6.28
C ALA A 119 1.95 14.81 7.44
N GLN A 120 3.22 14.62 7.79
CA GLN A 120 3.62 13.80 8.94
C GLN A 120 3.11 14.38 10.26
N ILE A 121 3.24 15.69 10.50
CA ILE A 121 2.66 16.36 11.68
C ILE A 121 1.15 16.09 11.76
N PHE A 122 0.44 16.27 10.64
CA PHE A 122 -1.00 16.03 10.58
C PHE A 122 -1.33 14.56 10.89
N LEU A 123 -0.66 13.60 10.25
CA LEU A 123 -0.91 12.17 10.44
C LEU A 123 -0.58 11.71 11.85
N THR A 124 0.57 12.09 12.40
CA THR A 124 0.97 11.78 13.78
C THR A 124 -0.02 12.37 14.80
N SER A 125 -0.53 13.58 14.58
CA SER A 125 -1.54 14.18 15.46
C SER A 125 -2.85 13.38 15.56
N ARG A 126 -3.12 12.53 14.54
CA ARG A 126 -4.29 11.66 14.43
C ARG A 126 -3.98 10.20 14.78
N ALA A 127 -2.71 9.84 14.90
CA ALA A 127 -2.25 8.52 15.32
C ALA A 127 -2.34 8.35 16.85
N LYS A 128 -3.55 8.51 17.40
CA LYS A 128 -3.84 8.25 18.81
C LYS A 128 -4.71 7.00 18.90
N GLY A 129 -4.35 6.09 19.80
CA GLY A 129 -5.24 4.98 20.16
C GLY A 129 -6.54 5.52 20.72
N THR A 130 -7.66 4.90 20.37
CA THR A 130 -8.88 5.04 21.17
C THR A 130 -8.60 4.30 22.48
N VAL A 131 -8.62 5.03 23.60
CA VAL A 131 -8.63 4.42 24.94
C VAL A 131 -9.95 3.71 25.19
#